data_AF-A0A944ZPW9-F1
#
_entry.id   AF-A0A944ZPW9-F1
#
_cell.length_a   1.000
_cell.length_b   1.000
_cell.length_c   1.000
_cell.angle_alpha   90.00
_cell.angle_beta   90.00
_cell.angle_gamma   90.00
#
_symmetry.space_group_name_H-M   'P 1'
#
loop_
_entity.id
_entity.type
_entity.pdbx_description
1 polymer ?
#
loop_
_entity_poly.entity_id
_entity_poly.type
_entity_poly.pdbx_seq_one_letter_code
_entity_poly.pdbx_strand_id
1 'polypeptide(L)'
;MTEHIDSRRYDLWVRHHEEHGTTDLIPAATVVIVRDGRDGLEALMLRRNSKIAFGGMWVFPGGRIDDADNVTGPDGEHDELATASAAATREAAEEADLTVDPDSLVWFSYWLPPPISPKRFSTFFFAARVSTGAAGEVSIDDGEITEHAWMSPTAALSRRDAGEIELAPPTWMTLHMLEAWSDTESALTALDAMEPLFYETHMARTDDGVVAMWSGDAGYETDDPFVPGARHRLAMNAGSYRLERSEG
;
A
#
# COMPACT_ATOMS: atom_id res chain seq x y z
N MET A 1 -3.61 1.25 32.63
CA MET A 1 -4.72 1.06 31.69
C MET A 1 -4.22 1.55 30.36
N THR A 2 -3.68 0.62 29.58
CA THR A 2 -3.08 0.90 28.28
C THR A 2 -4.22 0.95 27.29
N GLU A 3 -4.58 2.14 26.79
CA GLU A 3 -5.36 2.22 25.55
C GLU A 3 -4.56 1.49 24.48
N HIS A 4 -5.11 0.41 23.93
CA HIS A 4 -4.50 -0.33 22.84
C HIS A 4 -4.27 0.64 21.68
N ILE A 5 -3.04 0.63 21.15
CA ILE A 5 -2.63 1.47 20.02
C ILE A 5 -3.62 1.33 18.85
N ASP A 6 -4.22 0.15 18.70
CA ASP A 6 -5.18 -0.19 17.65
C ASP A 6 -6.50 0.58 17.74
N SER A 7 -6.98 0.87 18.96
CA SER A 7 -8.19 1.68 19.18
C SER A 7 -8.00 3.13 18.71
N ARG A 8 -6.82 3.70 18.90
CA ARG A 8 -6.51 5.06 18.40
C ARG A 8 -6.40 5.11 16.88
N ARG A 9 -5.91 4.04 16.25
CA ARG A 9 -5.80 3.94 14.79
C ARG A 9 -7.18 3.76 14.13
N TYR A 10 -8.08 3.02 14.77
CA TYR A 10 -9.49 2.88 14.35
C TYR A 10 -10.27 4.20 14.46
N ASP A 11 -10.09 4.96 15.55
CA ASP A 11 -10.74 6.28 15.71
C ASP A 11 -10.30 7.30 14.64
N LEU A 12 -9.11 7.14 14.06
CA LEU A 12 -8.65 7.96 12.93
C LEU A 12 -9.33 7.55 11.62
N TRP A 13 -9.52 6.25 11.40
CA TRP A 13 -10.25 5.72 10.25
C TRP A 13 -11.70 6.20 10.22
N VAL A 14 -12.42 6.11 11.36
CA VAL A 14 -13.84 6.53 11.46
C VAL A 14 -14.01 8.00 11.10
N ARG A 15 -13.13 8.89 11.58
CA ARG A 15 -13.20 10.33 11.26
C ARG A 15 -13.02 10.64 9.77
N HIS A 16 -12.31 9.79 9.04
CA HIS A 16 -12.05 9.99 7.61
C HIS A 16 -13.11 9.35 6.70
N HIS A 17 -13.90 8.38 7.19
CA HIS A 17 -14.82 7.62 6.34
C HIS A 17 -16.22 8.25 6.19
N GLU A 18 -16.65 9.13 7.10
CA GLU A 18 -18.03 9.62 7.14
C GLU A 18 -18.38 10.70 6.07
N GLU A 19 -17.43 11.23 5.30
CA GLU A 19 -17.68 12.48 4.52
C GLU A 19 -17.88 12.37 2.97
N HIS A 20 -17.54 11.29 2.21
CA HIS A 20 -17.51 11.40 0.72
C HIS A 20 -17.97 10.19 -0.19
N GLY A 21 -19.18 10.29 -0.81
CA GLY A 21 -19.42 10.19 -2.28
C GLY A 21 -19.57 8.87 -3.12
N THR A 22 -20.83 8.51 -3.46
CA THR A 22 -21.48 7.90 -4.67
C THR A 22 -21.05 6.61 -5.40
N THR A 23 -19.85 6.05 -5.20
CA THR A 23 -19.51 4.70 -5.73
C THR A 23 -19.01 3.84 -4.58
N ASP A 24 -19.57 2.63 -4.42
CA ASP A 24 -19.27 1.74 -3.30
C ASP A 24 -17.77 1.44 -3.21
N LEU A 25 -17.20 1.66 -2.02
CA LEU A 25 -15.84 1.27 -1.70
C LEU A 25 -15.78 -0.25 -1.60
N ILE A 26 -14.69 -0.81 -2.13
CA ILE A 26 -14.38 -2.24 -2.03
C ILE A 26 -13.28 -2.38 -1.00
N PRO A 27 -13.56 -2.89 0.21
CA PRO A 27 -12.53 -3.12 1.21
C PRO A 27 -11.46 -4.08 0.68
N ALA A 28 -10.21 -3.74 0.90
CA ALA A 28 -9.06 -4.50 0.42
C ALA A 28 -7.92 -4.43 1.42
N ALA A 29 -7.00 -5.39 1.30
CA ALA A 29 -5.78 -5.41 2.09
C ALA A 29 -4.60 -5.82 1.21
N THR A 30 -3.44 -5.27 1.55
CA THR A 30 -2.17 -5.50 0.85
C THR A 30 -1.08 -5.71 1.88
N VAL A 31 -0.19 -6.67 1.66
CA VAL A 31 0.97 -6.90 2.53
C VAL A 31 2.27 -6.75 1.76
N VAL A 32 3.13 -5.88 2.30
CA VAL A 32 4.50 -5.68 1.86
C VAL A 32 5.39 -6.68 2.60
N ILE A 33 5.68 -7.81 1.95
CA ILE A 33 6.61 -8.78 2.52
C ILE A 33 8.04 -8.30 2.27
N VAL A 34 8.80 -8.16 3.35
CA VAL A 34 10.19 -7.68 3.33
C VAL A 34 11.18 -8.71 3.86
N ARG A 35 12.42 -8.62 3.38
CA ARG A 35 13.56 -9.42 3.85
C ARG A 35 14.87 -8.68 3.72
N ASP A 36 15.89 -9.19 4.39
CA ASP A 36 17.28 -8.76 4.18
C ASP A 36 17.86 -9.50 2.97
N GLY A 37 18.10 -8.75 1.91
CA GLY A 37 18.82 -9.20 0.72
C GLY A 37 20.34 -9.05 0.89
N ARG A 38 21.07 -9.34 -0.20
CA ARG A 38 22.53 -9.22 -0.22
C ARG A 38 23.01 -7.77 -0.01
N ASP A 39 22.27 -6.82 -0.58
CA ASP A 39 22.65 -5.41 -0.67
C ASP A 39 21.71 -4.50 0.16
N GLY A 40 20.92 -5.08 1.07
CA GLY A 40 19.99 -4.37 1.96
C GLY A 40 18.55 -4.89 1.87
N LEU A 41 17.60 -4.09 2.34
CA LEU A 41 16.18 -4.36 2.34
C LEU A 41 15.64 -4.68 0.93
N GLU A 42 14.92 -5.78 0.81
CA GLU A 42 14.17 -6.16 -0.39
C GLU A 42 12.69 -6.34 -0.05
N ALA A 43 11.81 -5.96 -0.98
CA ALA A 43 10.39 -6.26 -0.93
C ALA A 43 10.02 -7.31 -2.00
N LEU A 44 9.10 -8.20 -1.67
CA LEU A 44 8.51 -9.11 -2.65
C LEU A 44 7.58 -8.33 -3.56
N MET A 45 7.87 -8.38 -4.85
CA MET A 45 7.05 -7.81 -5.91
C MET A 45 6.49 -8.94 -6.77
N LEU A 46 5.22 -8.85 -7.12
CA LEU A 46 4.50 -9.79 -7.98
C LEU A 46 4.07 -9.08 -9.27
N ARG A 47 4.12 -9.77 -10.41
CA ARG A 47 3.66 -9.25 -11.70
C ARG A 47 2.32 -9.85 -12.08
N ARG A 48 1.27 -9.03 -12.11
CA ARG A 48 -0.08 -9.46 -12.49
C ARG A 48 -0.17 -9.75 -13.98
N ASN A 49 -0.97 -10.75 -14.33
CA ASN A 49 -1.27 -11.10 -15.70
C ASN A 49 -1.89 -9.93 -16.47
N SER A 50 -1.37 -9.63 -17.66
CA SER A 50 -1.82 -8.57 -18.58
C SER A 50 -3.32 -8.57 -18.94
N LYS A 51 -4.04 -9.68 -18.71
CA LYS A 51 -5.47 -9.84 -19.04
C LYS A 51 -6.42 -9.34 -17.95
N ILE A 52 -5.92 -8.90 -16.80
CA ILE A 52 -6.70 -8.37 -15.68
C ILE A 52 -6.60 -6.84 -15.65
N ALA A 53 -7.55 -6.14 -15.01
CA ALA A 53 -7.37 -4.71 -14.71
C ALA A 53 -6.03 -4.53 -13.94
N PHE A 54 -5.22 -3.53 -14.32
CA PHE A 54 -3.82 -3.37 -13.85
C PHE A 54 -2.82 -4.41 -14.39
N GLY A 55 -3.19 -5.13 -15.46
CA GLY A 55 -2.37 -6.18 -16.03
C GLY A 55 -0.99 -5.71 -16.50
N GLY A 56 0.04 -6.47 -16.14
CA GLY A 56 1.44 -6.18 -16.47
C GLY A 56 2.18 -5.34 -15.42
N MET A 57 1.47 -4.70 -14.48
CA MET A 57 2.08 -3.93 -13.39
C MET A 57 2.68 -4.85 -12.32
N TRP A 58 3.69 -4.31 -11.65
CA TRP A 58 4.27 -4.92 -10.47
C TRP A 58 3.59 -4.38 -9.21
N VAL A 59 3.17 -5.29 -8.34
CA VAL A 59 2.38 -5.01 -7.13
C VAL A 59 2.93 -5.79 -5.93
N PHE A 60 2.44 -5.47 -4.73
CA PHE A 60 2.60 -6.33 -3.56
C PHE A 60 1.43 -7.33 -3.51
N PRO A 61 1.58 -8.46 -2.80
CA PRO A 61 0.47 -9.37 -2.56
C PRO A 61 -0.73 -8.67 -1.93
N GLY A 62 -1.93 -8.90 -2.46
CA GLY A 62 -3.13 -8.29 -1.90
C GLY A 62 -4.36 -8.27 -2.80
N GLY A 63 -5.51 -8.14 -2.16
CA GLY A 63 -6.80 -8.25 -2.83
C GLY A 63 -7.96 -7.78 -1.98
N ARG A 64 -9.17 -8.19 -2.37
CA ARG A 64 -10.41 -7.79 -1.70
C ARG A 64 -10.50 -8.53 -0.35
N ILE A 65 -11.05 -7.85 0.65
CA ILE A 65 -11.51 -8.51 1.89
C ILE A 65 -12.82 -9.24 1.59
N ASP A 66 -12.84 -10.54 1.78
CA ASP A 66 -14.01 -11.40 1.60
C ASP A 66 -14.67 -11.74 2.95
N ASP A 67 -15.93 -12.20 2.91
CA ASP A 67 -16.69 -12.55 4.13
C ASP A 67 -15.99 -13.58 5.02
N ALA A 68 -15.14 -14.44 4.42
CA ALA A 68 -14.37 -15.45 5.13
C ALA A 68 -13.23 -14.87 5.98
N ASP A 69 -12.81 -13.62 5.70
CA ASP A 69 -11.75 -12.92 6.43
C ASP A 69 -12.28 -12.24 7.71
N ASN A 70 -13.61 -12.21 7.90
CA ASN A 70 -14.26 -11.47 8.97
C ASN A 70 -13.84 -11.97 10.37
N VAL A 71 -13.19 -11.08 11.12
CA VAL A 71 -12.77 -11.30 12.52
C VAL A 71 -13.66 -10.50 13.46
N THR A 72 -14.05 -11.13 14.57
CA THR A 72 -14.80 -10.51 15.66
C THR A 72 -13.90 -10.31 16.86
N GLY A 73 -13.89 -9.10 17.39
CA GLY A 73 -13.09 -8.71 18.55
C GLY A 73 -13.57 -9.34 19.86
N PRO A 74 -12.82 -9.16 20.97
CA PRO A 74 -13.17 -9.70 22.28
C PRO A 74 -14.48 -9.14 22.86
N ASP A 75 -14.92 -7.98 22.39
CA ASP A 75 -16.18 -7.32 22.73
C ASP A 75 -17.38 -7.86 21.94
N GLY A 76 -17.14 -8.75 20.97
CA GLY A 76 -18.18 -9.32 20.11
C GLY A 76 -18.52 -8.45 18.90
N GLU A 77 -17.80 -7.35 18.69
CA GLU A 77 -17.99 -6.45 17.54
C GLU A 77 -17.03 -6.81 16.39
N HIS A 78 -17.33 -6.33 15.19
CA HIS A 78 -16.45 -6.52 14.03
C HIS A 78 -15.12 -5.79 14.23
N ASP A 79 -14.02 -6.53 14.13
CA ASP A 79 -12.66 -5.98 14.19
C ASP A 79 -12.15 -5.75 12.76
N GLU A 80 -12.25 -4.50 12.30
CA GLU A 80 -11.90 -4.15 10.92
C GLU A 80 -10.42 -4.37 10.62
N LEU A 81 -9.54 -4.07 11.57
CA LEU A 81 -8.11 -4.18 11.35
C LEU A 81 -7.67 -5.65 11.35
N ALA A 82 -8.20 -6.47 12.26
CA ALA A 82 -7.95 -7.90 12.27
C ALA A 82 -8.53 -8.59 11.02
N THR A 83 -9.69 -8.13 10.55
CA THR A 83 -10.30 -8.60 9.30
C THR A 83 -9.43 -8.26 8.08
N ALA A 84 -8.91 -7.03 8.01
CA ALA A 84 -7.98 -6.64 6.95
C ALA A 84 -6.65 -7.41 7.03
N SER A 85 -6.15 -7.69 8.24
CA SER A 85 -4.95 -8.50 8.48
C SER A 85 -5.13 -9.96 8.02
N ALA A 86 -6.30 -10.54 8.29
CA ALA A 86 -6.68 -11.87 7.82
C ALA A 86 -6.70 -11.94 6.28
N ALA A 87 -7.32 -10.96 5.62
CA ALA A 87 -7.33 -10.86 4.16
C ALA A 87 -5.91 -10.72 3.60
N ALA A 88 -5.07 -9.84 4.15
CA ALA A 88 -3.69 -9.67 3.69
C ALA A 88 -2.87 -10.97 3.82
N THR A 89 -3.10 -11.73 4.89
CA THR A 89 -2.47 -13.03 5.13
C THR A 89 -2.94 -14.07 4.11
N ARG A 90 -4.25 -14.13 3.84
CA ARG A 90 -4.82 -15.03 2.83
C ARG A 90 -4.25 -14.73 1.44
N GLU A 91 -4.23 -13.47 1.03
CA GLU A 91 -3.74 -13.05 -0.29
C GLU A 91 -2.24 -13.38 -0.45
N ALA A 92 -1.42 -13.23 0.59
CA ALA A 92 -0.02 -13.66 0.54
C ALA A 92 0.14 -15.18 0.35
N ALA A 93 -0.74 -15.98 0.95
CA ALA A 93 -0.76 -17.42 0.77
C ALA A 93 -1.24 -17.81 -0.64
N GLU A 94 -2.30 -17.17 -1.12
CA GLU A 94 -2.90 -17.48 -2.43
C GLU A 94 -2.01 -17.04 -3.61
N GLU A 95 -1.40 -15.85 -3.53
CA GLU A 95 -0.63 -15.28 -4.64
C GLU A 95 0.86 -15.67 -4.65
N ALA A 96 1.41 -16.09 -3.50
CA ALA A 96 2.85 -16.32 -3.34
C ALA A 96 3.25 -17.56 -2.50
N ASP A 97 2.28 -18.37 -2.04
CA ASP A 97 2.48 -19.53 -1.15
C ASP A 97 3.24 -19.18 0.15
N LEU A 98 3.07 -17.93 0.62
CA LEU A 98 3.73 -17.44 1.82
C LEU A 98 2.83 -17.55 3.04
N THR A 99 3.36 -18.13 4.11
CA THR A 99 2.73 -18.07 5.43
C THR A 99 3.14 -16.80 6.14
N VAL A 100 2.15 -15.98 6.52
CA VAL A 100 2.34 -14.76 7.32
C VAL A 100 1.59 -14.95 8.63
N ASP A 101 2.21 -14.56 9.74
CA ASP A 101 1.53 -14.53 11.04
C ASP A 101 0.70 -13.22 11.12
N PRO A 102 -0.63 -13.28 11.23
CA PRO A 102 -1.47 -12.09 11.31
C PRO A 102 -1.09 -11.13 12.44
N ASP A 103 -0.56 -11.66 13.56
CA ASP A 103 -0.15 -10.86 14.71
C ASP A 103 1.20 -10.14 14.48
N SER A 104 1.92 -10.51 13.42
CA SER A 104 3.20 -9.89 13.03
C SER A 104 3.05 -8.76 12.00
N LEU A 105 1.83 -8.54 11.49
CA LEU A 105 1.55 -7.52 10.48
C LEU A 105 1.56 -6.12 11.09
N VAL A 106 2.35 -5.23 10.49
CA VAL A 106 2.44 -3.82 10.87
C VAL A 106 1.58 -3.00 9.93
N TRP A 107 0.44 -2.49 10.39
CA TRP A 107 -0.36 -1.54 9.62
C TRP A 107 0.29 -0.16 9.60
N PHE A 108 0.62 0.35 8.41
CA PHE A 108 1.33 1.62 8.28
C PHE A 108 0.67 2.62 7.33
N SER A 109 -0.26 2.19 6.45
CA SER A 109 -1.03 3.14 5.63
C SER A 109 -2.39 2.62 5.20
N TYR A 110 -3.26 3.56 4.82
CA TYR A 110 -4.59 3.29 4.28
C TYR A 110 -4.84 4.18 3.06
N TRP A 111 -5.31 3.59 1.97
CA TRP A 111 -5.46 4.25 0.68
C TRP A 111 -6.91 4.33 0.24
N LEU A 112 -7.37 5.54 -0.07
CA LEU A 112 -8.68 5.82 -0.63
C LEU A 112 -8.51 6.44 -2.03
N PRO A 113 -8.94 5.75 -3.10
CA PRO A 113 -8.82 6.26 -4.45
C PRO A 113 -9.88 7.35 -4.73
N PRO A 114 -9.65 8.18 -5.77
CA PRO A 114 -10.55 9.29 -6.10
C PRO A 114 -11.99 8.79 -6.37
N PRO A 115 -13.02 9.60 -6.06
CA PRO A 115 -14.43 9.26 -6.24
C PRO A 115 -14.82 8.83 -7.67
N ILE A 116 -14.08 9.30 -8.68
CA ILE A 116 -14.35 9.05 -10.10
C ILE A 116 -13.79 7.71 -10.62
N SER A 117 -13.16 6.90 -9.77
CA SER A 117 -12.54 5.63 -10.20
C SER A 117 -13.61 4.54 -10.41
N PRO A 118 -13.59 3.78 -11.53
CA PRO A 118 -14.61 2.75 -11.81
C PRO A 118 -14.70 1.62 -10.78
N LYS A 119 -13.57 1.31 -10.13
CA LYS A 119 -13.48 0.43 -8.94
C LYS A 119 -12.67 1.17 -7.90
N ARG A 120 -13.21 1.32 -6.69
CA ARG A 120 -12.57 2.05 -5.60
C ARG A 120 -12.19 1.09 -4.49
N PHE A 121 -10.99 0.54 -4.56
CA PHE A 121 -10.48 -0.29 -3.47
C PHE A 121 -10.00 0.60 -2.34
N SER A 122 -10.61 0.49 -1.17
CA SER A 122 -10.18 1.15 0.05
C SER A 122 -9.25 0.20 0.80
N THR A 123 -7.94 0.46 0.75
CA THR A 123 -6.94 -0.59 0.96
C THR A 123 -6.09 -0.33 2.19
N PHE A 124 -6.09 -1.29 3.12
CA PHE A 124 -5.12 -1.37 4.20
C PHE A 124 -3.78 -1.88 3.68
N PHE A 125 -2.69 -1.21 4.05
CA PHE A 125 -1.34 -1.63 3.72
C PHE A 125 -0.60 -2.03 5.00
N PHE A 126 -0.22 -3.30 5.03
CA PHE A 126 0.57 -3.91 6.10
C PHE A 126 1.99 -4.19 5.62
N ALA A 127 2.94 -4.26 6.54
CA ALA A 127 4.28 -4.79 6.28
C ALA A 127 4.55 -5.99 7.18
N ALA A 128 5.26 -6.99 6.68
CA ALA A 128 5.66 -8.16 7.46
C ALA A 128 7.00 -8.70 6.99
N ARG A 129 7.71 -9.38 7.90
CA ARG A 129 8.92 -10.13 7.56
C ARG A 129 8.54 -11.44 6.88
N VAL A 130 9.32 -11.83 5.87
CA VAL A 130 9.19 -13.17 5.27
C VAL A 130 9.41 -14.27 6.31
N SER A 131 8.59 -15.32 6.28
CA SER A 131 8.78 -16.50 7.10
C SER A 131 10.13 -17.20 6.81
N THR A 132 10.65 -17.96 7.78
CA THR A 132 11.91 -18.70 7.61
C THR A 132 11.67 -20.12 7.12
N GLY A 133 12.66 -20.69 6.41
CA GLY A 133 12.57 -22.05 5.86
C GLY A 133 11.59 -22.14 4.68
N ALA A 134 10.99 -23.31 4.48
CA ALA A 134 10.09 -23.57 3.36
C ALA A 134 8.87 -22.63 3.32
N ALA A 135 8.41 -22.14 4.48
CA ALA A 135 7.28 -21.22 4.57
C ALA A 135 7.57 -19.80 4.03
N GLY A 136 8.83 -19.50 3.72
CA GLY A 136 9.27 -18.25 3.08
C GLY A 136 9.69 -18.42 1.62
N GLU A 137 9.56 -19.61 1.05
CA GLU A 137 9.86 -19.86 -0.36
C GLU A 137 8.66 -19.42 -1.21
N VAL A 138 8.89 -18.46 -2.10
CA VAL A 138 7.83 -17.92 -2.97
C VAL A 138 7.53 -18.92 -4.08
N SER A 139 6.25 -19.26 -4.22
CA SER A 139 5.74 -20.04 -5.35
C SER A 139 4.49 -19.34 -5.91
N ILE A 140 4.38 -19.27 -7.24
CA ILE A 140 3.23 -18.67 -7.93
C ILE A 140 2.53 -19.72 -8.79
N ASP A 141 1.24 -19.53 -9.05
CA ASP A 141 0.41 -20.49 -9.78
C ASP A 141 0.36 -20.29 -11.31
N ASP A 142 1.12 -19.33 -11.85
CA ASP A 142 1.13 -18.87 -13.25
C ASP A 142 -0.25 -18.40 -13.79
N GLY A 143 -1.24 -18.23 -12.91
CA GLY A 143 -2.60 -17.83 -13.24
C GLY A 143 -2.76 -16.30 -13.18
N GLU A 144 -3.06 -15.80 -11.99
CA GLU A 144 -3.18 -14.36 -11.72
C GLU A 144 -1.81 -13.68 -11.70
N ILE A 145 -0.81 -14.35 -11.13
CA ILE A 145 0.56 -13.88 -11.02
C ILE A 145 1.41 -14.65 -12.02
N THR A 146 2.20 -13.90 -12.80
CA THR A 146 3.00 -14.46 -13.91
C THR A 146 4.50 -14.42 -13.65
N GLU A 147 4.93 -13.52 -12.76
CA GLU A 147 6.32 -13.40 -12.34
C GLU A 147 6.36 -12.92 -10.89
N HIS A 148 7.44 -13.24 -10.19
CA HIS A 148 7.75 -12.68 -8.88
C HIS A 148 9.23 -12.30 -8.82
N ALA A 149 9.55 -11.33 -7.98
CA ALA A 149 10.92 -10.93 -7.73
C ALA A 149 11.06 -10.27 -6.37
N TRP A 150 12.17 -10.56 -5.71
CA TRP A 150 12.64 -9.73 -4.63
C TRP A 150 13.40 -8.55 -5.23
N MET A 151 12.96 -7.33 -4.91
CA MET A 151 13.58 -6.11 -5.41
C MET A 151 13.92 -5.20 -4.24
N SER A 152 15.11 -4.62 -4.24
CA SER A 152 15.34 -3.46 -3.37
C SER A 152 14.45 -2.30 -3.81
N PRO A 153 14.00 -1.43 -2.90
CA PRO A 153 13.12 -0.32 -3.25
C PRO A 153 13.71 0.56 -4.36
N THR A 154 14.98 0.95 -4.22
CA THR A 154 15.70 1.74 -5.24
C THR A 154 15.77 1.03 -6.60
N ALA A 155 15.94 -0.30 -6.64
CA ALA A 155 15.97 -1.04 -7.89
C ALA A 155 14.58 -1.04 -8.57
N ALA A 156 13.50 -1.24 -7.82
CA ALA A 156 12.15 -1.20 -8.36
C ALA A 156 11.80 0.18 -8.94
N LEU A 157 12.12 1.25 -8.21
CA LEU A 157 11.90 2.62 -8.66
C LEU A 157 12.74 2.95 -9.92
N SER A 158 14.00 2.53 -9.96
CA SER A 158 14.88 2.72 -11.12
C SER A 158 14.38 1.99 -12.37
N ARG A 159 13.89 0.75 -12.23
CA ARG A 159 13.28 -0.02 -13.34
C ARG A 159 12.03 0.67 -13.87
N ARG A 160 11.23 1.28 -12.99
CA ARG A 160 10.07 2.06 -13.38
C ARG A 160 10.45 3.30 -14.17
N ASP A 161 11.47 4.05 -13.73
CA ASP A 161 11.95 5.24 -14.44
C ASP A 161 12.61 4.89 -15.79
N ALA A 162 13.20 3.70 -15.90
CA ALA A 162 13.67 3.13 -17.16
C ALA A 162 12.54 2.62 -18.08
N GLY A 163 11.28 2.62 -17.62
CA GLY A 163 10.13 2.09 -18.37
C GLY A 163 10.09 0.57 -18.48
N GLU A 164 10.85 -0.15 -17.65
CA GLU A 164 10.90 -1.62 -17.63
C GLU A 164 9.73 -2.23 -16.88
N ILE A 165 9.23 -1.54 -15.86
CA ILE A 165 8.07 -1.93 -15.07
C ILE A 165 7.12 -0.75 -14.87
N GLU A 166 5.85 -1.06 -14.62
CA GLU A 166 4.84 -0.07 -14.23
C GLU A 166 4.50 -0.24 -12.75
N LEU A 167 4.37 0.89 -12.05
CA LEU A 167 4.01 0.96 -10.63
C LEU A 167 2.86 1.94 -10.45
N ALA A 168 1.82 1.50 -9.74
CA ALA A 168 0.75 2.36 -9.28
C ALA A 168 1.24 3.33 -8.18
N PRO A 169 0.57 4.47 -7.96
CA PRO A 169 0.96 5.44 -6.93
C PRO A 169 1.15 4.84 -5.52
N PRO A 170 0.25 3.96 -5.00
CA PRO A 170 0.45 3.35 -3.69
C PRO A 170 1.75 2.54 -3.62
N THR A 171 2.00 1.69 -4.63
CA THR A 171 3.20 0.85 -4.71
C THR A 171 4.47 1.70 -4.78
N TRP A 172 4.48 2.74 -5.63
CA TRP A 172 5.62 3.66 -5.73
C TRP A 172 5.88 4.38 -4.41
N MET A 173 4.83 4.86 -3.74
CA MET A 173 4.94 5.59 -2.49
C MET A 173 5.46 4.73 -1.35
N THR A 174 4.98 3.49 -1.25
CA THR A 174 5.51 2.52 -0.31
C THR A 174 6.97 2.20 -0.58
N LEU A 175 7.38 1.93 -1.83
CA LEU A 175 8.78 1.67 -2.17
C LEU A 175 9.66 2.87 -1.84
N HIS A 176 9.26 4.09 -2.20
CA HIS A 176 10.01 5.30 -1.88
C HIS A 176 10.15 5.52 -0.36
N MET A 177 9.10 5.22 0.42
CA MET A 177 9.19 5.26 1.88
C MET A 177 10.18 4.23 2.41
N LEU A 178 10.20 3.00 1.86
CA LEU A 178 11.13 1.95 2.28
C LEU A 178 12.61 2.26 1.99
N GLU A 179 12.92 3.19 1.06
CA GLU A 179 14.29 3.66 0.83
C GLU A 179 14.93 4.30 2.06
N ALA A 180 14.14 4.69 3.06
CA ALA A 180 14.64 5.26 4.32
C ALA A 180 15.38 4.25 5.21
N TRP A 181 15.26 2.94 4.94
CA TRP A 181 15.81 1.88 5.80
C TRP A 181 16.66 0.87 5.01
N SER A 182 17.69 0.34 5.67
CA SER A 182 18.65 -0.59 5.08
C SER A 182 18.32 -2.06 5.30
N ASP A 183 17.46 -2.36 6.27
CA ASP A 183 17.20 -3.71 6.75
C ASP A 183 15.77 -3.85 7.28
N THR A 184 15.36 -5.12 7.43
CA THR A 184 13.99 -5.50 7.75
C THR A 184 13.58 -5.08 9.15
N GLU A 185 14.48 -5.19 10.13
CA GLU A 185 14.19 -4.83 11.52
C GLU A 185 13.96 -3.32 11.67
N SER A 186 14.84 -2.50 11.10
CA SER A 186 14.72 -1.04 11.16
C SER A 186 13.46 -0.55 10.43
N ALA A 187 13.13 -1.12 9.27
CA ALA A 187 11.92 -0.79 8.53
C ALA A 187 10.66 -1.11 9.34
N LEU A 188 10.50 -2.35 9.82
CA LEU A 188 9.30 -2.76 10.56
C LEU A 188 9.15 -2.00 11.88
N THR A 189 10.25 -1.78 12.61
CA THR A 189 10.22 -1.00 13.86
C THR A 189 9.78 0.45 13.61
N ALA A 190 10.28 1.08 12.54
CA ALA A 190 9.91 2.45 12.22
C ALA A 190 8.46 2.57 11.73
N LEU A 191 7.99 1.61 10.92
CA LEU A 191 6.61 1.54 10.46
C LEU A 191 5.62 1.30 11.61
N ASP A 192 5.98 0.52 12.62
CA ASP A 192 5.12 0.30 13.78
C ASP A 192 5.07 1.52 14.71
N ALA A 193 6.20 2.23 14.84
CA ALA A 193 6.32 3.41 15.70
C ALA A 193 5.61 4.66 15.15
N MET A 194 5.33 4.72 13.84
CA MET A 194 4.67 5.87 13.22
C MET A 194 3.15 5.79 13.32
N GLU A 195 2.50 6.96 13.24
CA GLU A 195 1.06 7.01 12.99
C GLU A 195 0.79 6.54 11.54
N PRO A 196 -0.18 5.64 11.31
CA PRO A 196 -0.50 5.18 9.96
C PRO A 196 -0.85 6.36 9.05
N LEU A 197 -0.34 6.31 7.82
CA LEU A 197 -0.60 7.36 6.82
C LEU A 197 -1.92 7.11 6.11
N PHE A 198 -2.76 8.14 6.04
CA PHE A 198 -4.03 8.10 5.32
C PHE A 198 -3.90 8.87 4.01
N TYR A 199 -4.11 8.17 2.89
CA TYR A 199 -3.99 8.71 1.54
C TYR A 199 -5.36 8.75 0.87
N GLU A 200 -6.12 9.79 1.15
CA GLU A 200 -7.30 10.13 0.33
C GLU A 200 -6.84 10.90 -0.91
N THR A 201 -6.96 10.23 -2.06
CA THR A 201 -6.27 10.69 -3.26
C THR A 201 -7.18 11.57 -4.10
N HIS A 202 -6.74 12.81 -4.34
CA HIS A 202 -7.29 13.69 -5.35
C HIS A 202 -6.39 13.67 -6.58
N MET A 203 -6.98 13.63 -7.78
CA MET A 203 -6.24 13.52 -9.03
C MET A 203 -6.48 14.75 -9.90
N ALA A 204 -5.40 15.37 -10.33
CA ALA A 204 -5.43 16.49 -11.26
C ALA A 204 -4.47 16.29 -12.42
N ARG A 205 -4.61 17.11 -13.47
CA ARG A 205 -3.76 17.09 -14.66
C ARG A 205 -2.98 18.39 -14.78
N THR A 206 -1.71 18.27 -15.16
CA THR A 206 -0.84 19.38 -15.57
C THR A 206 -0.44 19.20 -17.03
N ASP A 207 0.32 20.15 -17.58
CA ASP A 207 0.90 20.03 -18.92
C ASP A 207 1.94 18.89 -18.99
N ASP A 208 2.59 18.56 -17.88
CA ASP A 208 3.68 17.57 -17.79
C ASP A 208 3.22 16.15 -17.44
N GLY A 209 1.98 15.99 -16.96
CA GLY A 209 1.49 14.69 -16.53
C GLY A 209 0.25 14.74 -15.62
N VAL A 210 0.12 13.70 -14.81
CA VAL A 210 -0.94 13.59 -13.80
C VAL A 210 -0.33 13.83 -12.44
N VAL A 211 -1.10 14.40 -11.52
CA VAL A 211 -0.66 14.66 -10.15
C VAL A 211 -1.67 14.02 -9.20
N ALA A 212 -1.18 13.17 -8.30
CA ALA A 212 -1.93 12.72 -7.13
C ALA A 212 -1.64 13.69 -5.98
N MET A 213 -2.67 14.23 -5.34
CA MET A 213 -2.57 15.18 -4.23
C MET A 213 -3.26 14.60 -3.00
N TRP A 214 -2.72 14.92 -1.83
CA TRP A 214 -3.24 14.49 -0.53
C TRP A 214 -3.34 15.69 0.43
N SER A 215 -4.04 15.49 1.55
CA SER A 215 -4.22 16.52 2.58
C SER A 215 -2.89 17.19 2.97
N GLY A 216 -2.93 18.52 3.12
CA GLY A 216 -1.75 19.36 3.30
C GLY A 216 -1.18 19.96 2.01
N ASP A 217 -1.63 19.49 0.84
CA ASP A 217 -1.34 20.14 -0.43
C ASP A 217 -2.25 21.36 -0.68
N ALA A 218 -1.68 22.49 -1.10
CA ALA A 218 -2.46 23.71 -1.36
C ALA A 218 -3.54 23.55 -2.44
N GLY A 219 -3.36 22.61 -3.37
CA GLY A 219 -4.33 22.32 -4.44
C GLY A 219 -5.43 21.34 -4.04
N TYR A 220 -5.29 20.62 -2.91
CA TYR A 220 -6.10 19.47 -2.54
C TYR A 220 -7.60 19.76 -2.54
N GLU A 221 -8.03 20.78 -1.80
CA GLU A 221 -9.46 21.14 -1.63
C GLU A 221 -10.16 21.61 -2.91
N THR A 222 -9.40 21.96 -3.94
CA THR A 222 -9.92 22.57 -5.17
C THR A 222 -9.65 21.75 -6.43
N ASP A 223 -8.98 20.60 -6.29
CA ASP A 223 -8.48 19.80 -7.41
C ASP A 223 -7.60 20.58 -8.41
N ASP A 224 -7.01 21.70 -7.97
CA ASP A 224 -6.20 22.59 -8.81
C ASP A 224 -4.71 22.45 -8.45
N PRO A 225 -3.89 21.79 -9.30
CA PRO A 225 -2.49 21.56 -9.00
C PRO A 225 -1.66 22.85 -9.12
N PHE A 226 -2.21 23.95 -9.64
CA PHE A 226 -1.49 25.21 -9.84
C PHE A 226 -1.56 26.15 -8.64
N VAL A 227 -2.38 25.86 -7.63
CA VAL A 227 -2.47 26.68 -6.41
C VAL A 227 -1.10 26.77 -5.72
N PRO A 228 -0.51 27.98 -5.57
CA PRO A 228 0.76 28.15 -4.88
C PRO A 228 0.64 27.82 -3.39
N GLY A 229 1.64 27.17 -2.80
CA GLY A 229 1.68 26.92 -1.36
C GLY A 229 2.37 25.62 -0.99
N ALA A 230 1.97 25.05 0.14
CA ALA A 230 2.45 23.76 0.61
C ALA A 230 2.18 22.64 -0.41
N ARG A 231 3.02 21.61 -0.37
CA ARG A 231 2.97 20.47 -1.28
C ARG A 231 2.87 19.18 -0.47
N HIS A 232 1.98 18.30 -0.91
CA HIS A 232 1.91 16.90 -0.50
C HIS A 232 1.31 16.13 -1.67
N ARG A 233 2.13 15.89 -2.68
CA ARG A 233 1.69 15.36 -3.97
C ARG A 233 2.73 14.47 -4.63
N LEU A 234 2.29 13.55 -5.47
CA LEU A 234 3.13 12.79 -6.37
C LEU A 234 2.89 13.28 -7.81
N ALA A 235 3.89 13.95 -8.38
CA ALA A 235 3.89 14.34 -9.78
C ALA A 235 4.33 13.15 -10.64
N MET A 236 3.45 12.74 -11.56
CA MET A 236 3.60 11.54 -12.39
C MET A 236 3.79 11.92 -13.86
N ASN A 237 5.06 12.15 -14.23
CA ASN A 237 5.45 12.55 -15.58
C ASN A 237 5.89 11.32 -16.40
N ALA A 238 5.95 11.47 -17.72
CA ALA A 238 6.18 10.39 -18.69
C ALA A 238 7.53 9.63 -18.58
N GLY A 239 8.39 9.97 -17.62
CA GLY A 239 9.67 9.28 -17.37
C GLY A 239 10.14 9.29 -15.92
N SER A 240 9.45 9.95 -15.00
CA SER A 240 9.83 9.99 -13.60
C SER A 240 8.62 10.32 -12.72
N TYR A 241 8.54 9.70 -11.56
CA TYR A 241 7.65 10.13 -10.50
C TYR A 241 8.45 10.95 -9.49
N ARG A 242 7.84 12.01 -8.95
CA ARG A 242 8.46 12.87 -7.95
C ARG A 242 7.49 13.16 -6.82
N LEU A 243 7.85 12.72 -5.61
CA LEU A 243 7.18 13.17 -4.40
C LEU A 243 7.58 14.62 -4.11
N GLU A 244 6.59 15.49 -3.99
CA GLU A 244 6.75 16.87 -3.54
C GLU A 244 6.08 17.00 -2.19
N ARG A 245 6.89 17.14 -1.14
CA ARG A 245 6.44 17.33 0.22
C ARG A 245 7.11 18.57 0.81
N SER A 246 6.32 19.55 1.21
CA SER A 246 6.83 20.66 2.01
C SER A 246 7.11 20.15 3.43
N GLU A 247 8.24 20.53 4.02
CA GLU A 247 8.41 20.37 5.48
C GLU A 247 7.38 21.26 6.18
N GLY A 248 6.63 20.65 7.10
CA GLY A 248 5.64 21.35 7.93
C GLY A 248 6.29 22.18 9.03
#